data_AF-A0A2V7VDN4-F1
#
_entry.id   AF-A0A2V7VDN4-F1
#
_cell.length_a   1.000
_cell.length_b   1.000
_cell.length_c   1.000
_cell.angle_alpha   90.00
_cell.angle_beta   90.00
_cell.angle_gamma   90.00
#
_symmetry.space_group_name_H-M   'P 1'
#
loop_
_entity.id
_entity.type
_entity.pdbx_description
1 polymer ?
#
loop_
_entity_poly.entity_id
_entity_poly.type
_entity_poly.pdbx_seq_one_letter_code
_entity_poly.pdbx_strand_id
1 'polypeptide(L)'
;RCLALRGADLIFHPTLGGAAVVDGGVSRAAFRTRAVENFVYVVVSQRSARSMVISPKGEILAEAKGQDEVLVAEIDPFGGRDGGDALNHQRDMRARLFRERSPEAYAILVDPRPPVLTKVPETITVAEAARIGSRALTVGEVEFHAADTLAREGKSRLALEAYDRLASYPGTWIERVAGDRAAKLRK
;
A
#
# COMPACT_ATOMS: atom_id res chain seq x y z
N ARG A 1 14.02 -0.99 1.26
CA ARG A 1 15.36 -1.60 1.28
C ARG A 1 16.31 -1.12 0.18
N CYS A 2 16.09 -1.43 -1.10
CA CYS A 2 17.03 -1.04 -2.18
C CYS A 2 17.35 0.46 -2.20
N LEU A 3 16.34 1.32 -1.98
CA LEU A 3 16.54 2.76 -1.87
C LEU A 3 17.47 3.15 -0.70
N ALA A 4 17.28 2.56 0.47
CA ALA A 4 18.14 2.81 1.63
C ALA A 4 19.59 2.33 1.41
N LEU A 5 19.77 1.18 0.76
CA LEU A 5 21.10 0.69 0.37
C LEU A 5 21.78 1.57 -0.70
N ARG A 6 21.00 2.32 -1.47
CA ARG A 6 21.49 3.38 -2.38
C ARG A 6 21.72 4.72 -1.68
N GLY A 7 21.60 4.77 -0.34
CA GLY A 7 21.85 5.97 0.46
C GLY A 7 20.63 6.84 0.74
N ALA A 8 19.41 6.38 0.49
CA ALA A 8 18.22 7.16 0.85
C ALA A 8 18.10 7.33 2.37
N ASP A 9 17.89 8.58 2.81
CA ASP A 9 17.60 8.95 4.20
C ASP A 9 16.11 9.08 4.51
N LEU A 10 15.31 9.39 3.47
CA LEU A 10 13.88 9.61 3.46
C LEU A 10 13.26 8.91 2.24
N ILE A 11 12.12 8.27 2.42
CA ILE A 11 11.38 7.59 1.35
C ILE A 11 9.94 8.08 1.34
N PHE A 12 9.48 8.57 0.18
CA PHE A 12 8.07 8.83 -0.08
C PHE A 12 7.40 7.54 -0.57
N HIS A 13 6.29 7.18 0.06
CA HIS A 13 5.49 5.99 -0.22
C HIS A 13 4.04 6.40 -0.50
N PRO A 14 3.74 6.93 -1.71
CA PRO A 14 2.36 7.12 -2.15
C PRO A 14 1.70 5.75 -2.40
N THR A 15 0.50 5.54 -1.89
CA THR A 15 -0.21 4.27 -2.01
C THR A 15 -1.74 4.44 -2.03
N LEU A 16 -2.42 3.55 -2.73
CA LEU A 16 -3.90 3.49 -2.76
C LEU A 16 -4.49 2.67 -1.60
N GLY A 17 -3.66 1.91 -0.88
CA GLY A 17 -4.10 1.02 0.20
C GLY A 17 -3.08 0.88 1.31
N GLY A 18 -3.45 0.10 2.33
CA GLY A 18 -2.56 -0.23 3.44
C GLY A 18 -1.39 -1.13 3.01
N ALA A 19 -0.37 -1.24 3.87
CA ALA A 19 0.77 -2.13 3.65
C ALA A 19 0.46 -3.61 3.89
N ALA A 20 -0.74 -3.93 4.37
CA ALA A 20 -1.22 -5.30 4.62
C ALA A 20 -2.69 -5.43 4.20
N VAL A 21 -3.08 -6.60 3.71
CA VAL A 21 -4.44 -6.93 3.23
C VAL A 21 -5.33 -7.43 4.37
N VAL A 22 -5.17 -6.85 5.56
CA VAL A 22 -5.98 -7.17 6.75
C VAL A 22 -6.30 -5.88 7.50
N ASP A 23 -7.46 -5.86 8.15
CA ASP A 23 -7.93 -4.70 8.90
C ASP A 23 -7.13 -4.46 10.19
N GLY A 24 -7.27 -3.25 10.74
CA GLY A 24 -6.70 -2.87 12.03
C GLY A 24 -5.24 -2.39 11.96
N GLY A 25 -4.50 -2.62 13.04
CA GLY A 25 -3.16 -2.05 13.28
C GLY A 25 -2.02 -2.66 12.45
N VAL A 26 -2.28 -3.73 11.68
CA VAL A 26 -1.22 -4.48 10.96
C VAL A 26 -0.61 -3.64 9.84
N SER A 27 -1.44 -2.92 9.08
CA SER A 27 -0.94 -2.00 8.04
C SER A 27 0.01 -0.95 8.62
N ARG A 28 -0.38 -0.36 9.76
CA ARG A 28 0.45 0.61 10.51
C ARG A 28 1.77 0.00 10.96
N ALA A 29 1.73 -1.21 11.52
CA ALA A 29 2.93 -1.94 11.92
C ALA A 29 3.86 -2.20 10.73
N ALA A 30 3.31 -2.63 9.60
CA ALA A 30 4.10 -2.91 8.39
C ALA A 30 4.82 -1.66 7.85
N PHE A 31 4.20 -0.48 7.87
CA PHE A 31 4.90 0.76 7.52
C PHE A 31 6.01 1.13 8.50
N ARG A 32 5.75 0.99 9.81
CA ARG A 32 6.77 1.23 10.84
C ARG A 32 7.97 0.30 10.68
N THR A 33 7.73 -0.99 10.41
CA THR A 33 8.79 -1.96 10.16
C THR A 33 9.68 -1.55 8.98
N ARG A 34 9.12 -1.02 7.88
CA ARG A 34 9.90 -0.54 6.73
C ARG A 34 10.85 0.60 7.08
N ALA A 35 10.44 1.49 7.99
CA ALA A 35 11.28 2.55 8.51
C ALA A 35 12.40 1.99 9.39
N VAL A 36 12.06 1.17 10.38
CA VAL A 36 13.00 0.59 11.36
C VAL A 36 14.03 -0.34 10.72
N GLU A 37 13.61 -1.25 9.84
CA GLU A 37 14.53 -2.23 9.23
C GLU A 37 15.57 -1.60 8.30
N ASN A 38 15.38 -0.33 7.94
CA ASN A 38 16.24 0.41 7.03
C ASN A 38 16.83 1.67 7.69
N PHE A 39 16.40 2.02 8.90
CA PHE A 39 16.71 3.27 9.60
C PHE A 39 16.57 4.51 8.70
N VAL A 40 15.40 4.65 8.07
CA VAL A 40 15.07 5.79 7.21
C VAL A 40 13.74 6.41 7.63
N TYR A 41 13.58 7.70 7.35
CA TYR A 41 12.26 8.31 7.43
C TYR A 41 11.37 7.76 6.32
N VAL A 42 10.09 7.53 6.63
CA VAL A 42 9.09 7.09 5.65
C VAL A 42 7.89 8.02 5.71
N VAL A 43 7.57 8.65 4.57
CA VAL A 43 6.36 9.47 4.40
C VAL A 43 5.36 8.65 3.61
N VAL A 44 4.32 8.19 4.28
CA VAL A 44 3.24 7.43 3.65
C VAL A 44 2.11 8.39 3.30
N SER A 45 1.83 8.51 2.01
CA SER A 45 0.66 9.24 1.50
C SER A 45 -0.37 8.22 1.04
N GLN A 46 -1.36 7.96 1.88
CA GLN A 46 -2.43 7.02 1.55
C GLN A 46 -3.62 7.76 0.94
N ARG A 47 -4.25 7.13 -0.06
CA ARG A 47 -5.53 7.60 -0.56
C ARG A 47 -6.58 7.61 0.56
N SER A 48 -7.35 8.70 0.62
CA SER A 48 -8.44 8.96 1.56
C SER A 48 -8.04 9.23 3.01
N ALA A 49 -7.25 8.39 3.69
CA ALA A 49 -6.94 8.59 5.13
C ALA A 49 -5.69 7.82 5.57
N ARG A 50 -5.24 8.04 6.81
CA ARG A 50 -4.13 7.30 7.46
C ARG A 50 -2.75 7.51 6.82
N SER A 51 -2.56 8.64 6.15
CA SER A 51 -1.22 9.14 5.84
C SER A 51 -0.42 9.34 7.12
N MET A 52 0.90 9.16 7.06
CA MET A 52 1.75 9.28 8.24
C MET A 52 3.20 9.59 7.88
N VAL A 53 3.89 10.28 8.79
CA VAL A 53 5.35 10.48 8.77
C VAL A 53 5.97 9.63 9.87
N ILE A 54 6.92 8.77 9.51
CA ILE A 54 7.52 7.79 10.42
C ILE A 54 9.02 8.06 10.54
N SER A 55 9.53 8.10 11.78
CA SER A 55 10.95 8.27 12.08
C SER A 55 11.77 6.99 11.77
N PRO A 56 13.11 7.07 11.68
CA PRO A 56 13.98 5.90 11.53
C PRO A 56 13.83 4.87 12.65
N LYS A 57 13.39 5.28 13.85
CA LYS A 57 13.10 4.40 15.00
C LYS A 57 11.68 3.84 14.98
N GLY A 58 10.90 4.15 13.95
CA GLY A 58 9.53 3.68 13.79
C GLY A 58 8.52 4.45 14.64
N GLU A 59 8.84 5.64 15.14
CA GLU A 59 7.88 6.52 15.81
C GLU A 59 7.04 7.22 14.75
N ILE A 60 5.75 7.45 15.03
CA ILE A 60 4.87 8.20 14.14
C ILE A 60 4.91 9.65 14.59
N LEU A 61 5.49 10.51 13.75
CA LEU A 61 5.69 11.93 14.02
C LEU A 61 4.46 12.75 13.67
N ALA A 62 3.72 12.32 12.64
CA ALA A 62 2.42 12.87 12.25
C ALA A 62 1.55 11.78 11.63
N GLU A 63 0.24 11.85 11.84
CA GLU A 63 -0.74 10.87 11.34
C GLU A 63 -2.07 11.57 11.03
N ALA A 64 -2.63 11.27 9.87
CA ALA A 64 -3.95 11.77 9.47
C ALA A 64 -5.04 11.04 10.24
N LYS A 65 -5.98 11.81 10.80
CA LYS A 65 -7.13 11.29 11.55
C LYS A 65 -8.39 11.20 10.68
N GLY A 66 -8.47 12.05 9.66
CA GLY A 66 -9.61 12.17 8.76
C GLY A 66 -9.22 12.13 7.29
N GLN A 67 -10.19 12.52 6.45
CA GLN A 67 -10.01 12.65 5.00
C GLN A 67 -9.52 14.05 4.64
N ASP A 68 -8.77 14.15 3.53
CA ASP A 68 -8.29 15.41 2.95
C ASP A 68 -7.49 16.30 3.91
N GLU A 69 -6.74 15.69 4.84
CA GLU A 69 -5.88 16.38 5.79
C GLU A 69 -4.47 16.62 5.23
N VAL A 70 -3.87 17.75 5.63
CA VAL A 70 -2.45 18.04 5.41
C VAL A 70 -1.67 17.67 6.67
N LEU A 71 -0.62 16.86 6.51
CA LEU A 71 0.29 16.50 7.58
C LEU A 71 1.58 17.28 7.49
N VAL A 72 2.04 17.77 8.64
CA VAL A 72 3.32 18.46 8.78
C VAL A 72 4.09 17.80 9.91
N ALA A 73 5.36 17.49 9.67
CA ALA A 73 6.28 16.98 10.68
C ALA A 73 7.65 17.62 10.46
N GLU A 74 8.29 18.02 11.56
CA GLU A 74 9.70 18.40 11.56
C GLU A 74 10.56 17.15 11.63
N ILE A 75 11.61 17.09 10.80
CA ILE A 75 12.54 15.97 10.76
C ILE A 75 13.97 16.48 10.71
N ASP A 76 14.90 15.68 11.24
CA ASP A 76 16.32 15.80 10.94
C ASP A 76 16.67 14.71 9.91
N PRO A 77 16.81 15.04 8.61
CA PRO A 77 17.08 14.04 7.58
C PRO A 77 18.36 13.23 7.84
N PHE A 78 19.33 13.80 8.56
CA PHE A 78 20.64 13.20 8.79
C PHE A 78 20.77 12.54 10.17
N GLY A 79 19.83 12.78 11.08
CA GLY A 79 19.81 12.22 12.44
C GLY A 79 18.73 11.16 12.68
N GLY A 80 18.41 10.94 13.96
CA GLY A 80 17.35 10.03 14.40
C GLY A 80 17.67 8.53 14.33
N ARG A 81 18.93 8.16 14.06
CA ARG A 81 19.37 6.76 13.81
C ARG A 81 20.28 6.18 14.89
N ASP A 82 20.50 6.94 15.95
CA ASP A 82 21.28 6.56 17.10
C ASP A 82 20.65 5.36 17.83
N GLY A 83 21.43 4.35 18.17
CA GLY A 83 20.91 3.17 18.86
C GLY A 83 21.99 2.16 19.21
N GLY A 84 21.60 1.12 19.92
CA GLY A 84 22.51 0.06 20.34
C GLY A 84 21.79 -1.05 21.08
N ASP A 85 22.55 -2.06 21.43
CA ASP A 85 22.14 -3.15 22.33
C ASP A 85 23.20 -3.32 23.43
N ALA A 86 23.14 -4.43 24.17
CA ALA A 86 24.09 -4.72 25.24
C ALA A 86 25.55 -4.88 24.78
N LEU A 87 25.81 -5.05 23.48
CA LEU A 87 27.14 -5.34 22.95
C LEU A 87 27.77 -4.12 22.27
N ASN A 88 26.97 -3.21 21.73
CA ASN A 88 27.49 -2.07 20.97
C ASN A 88 26.46 -0.94 20.84
N HIS A 89 26.96 0.27 20.60
CA HIS A 89 26.18 1.46 20.30
C HIS A 89 26.72 2.17 19.05
N GLN A 90 25.83 2.74 18.24
CA GLN A 90 26.16 3.42 16.98
C GLN A 90 25.34 4.71 16.86
N ARG A 91 26.00 5.80 16.47
CA ARG A 91 25.31 7.05 16.13
C ARG A 91 24.40 6.90 14.90
N ASP A 92 24.75 6.00 13.99
CA ASP A 92 23.91 5.60 12.86
C ASP A 92 23.87 4.08 12.76
N MET A 93 22.75 3.48 13.17
CA MET A 93 22.55 2.04 13.16
C MET A 93 22.64 1.40 11.77
N ARG A 94 22.52 2.16 10.67
CA ARG A 94 22.71 1.64 9.30
C ARG A 94 24.11 1.08 9.09
N ALA A 95 25.12 1.70 9.71
CA ALA A 95 26.51 1.25 9.62
C ALA A 95 26.67 -0.20 10.09
N ARG A 96 25.95 -0.58 11.13
CA ARG A 96 25.91 -1.95 11.64
C ARG A 96 24.98 -2.82 10.79
N LEU A 97 23.70 -2.43 10.71
CA LEU A 97 22.64 -3.25 10.13
C LEU A 97 22.92 -3.62 8.66
N PHE A 98 23.55 -2.73 7.88
CA PHE A 98 23.82 -3.03 6.47
C PHE A 98 25.00 -3.99 6.29
N ARG A 99 25.95 -4.04 7.23
CA ARG A 99 27.09 -4.96 7.21
C ARG A 99 26.75 -6.34 7.74
N GLU A 100 25.79 -6.43 8.67
CA GLU A 100 25.33 -7.70 9.23
C GLU A 100 24.44 -8.52 8.29
N ARG A 101 24.02 -7.95 7.15
CA ARG A 101 23.25 -8.68 6.14
C ARG A 101 24.14 -9.68 5.41
N SER A 102 23.59 -10.85 5.09
CA SER A 102 24.17 -11.80 4.14
C SER A 102 23.44 -11.71 2.81
N PRO A 103 23.98 -11.01 1.79
CA PRO A 103 23.34 -10.88 0.49
C PRO A 103 23.04 -12.23 -0.18
N GLU A 104 23.91 -13.22 0.03
CA GLU A 104 23.81 -14.56 -0.56
C GLU A 104 22.52 -15.27 -0.11
N ALA A 105 22.12 -15.09 1.15
CA ALA A 105 20.88 -15.66 1.68
C ALA A 105 19.62 -15.07 1.03
N TYR A 106 19.70 -13.88 0.42
CA TYR A 106 18.57 -13.20 -0.21
C TYR A 106 18.53 -13.33 -1.73
N ALA A 107 19.47 -14.05 -2.35
CA ALA A 107 19.53 -14.20 -3.81
C ALA A 107 18.23 -14.76 -4.42
N ILE A 108 17.51 -15.60 -3.68
CA ILE A 108 16.22 -16.17 -4.10
C ILE A 108 15.13 -15.11 -4.35
N LEU A 109 15.25 -13.90 -3.78
CA LEU A 109 14.27 -12.82 -4.00
C LEU A 109 14.33 -12.23 -5.41
N VAL A 110 15.43 -12.43 -6.13
CA VAL A 110 15.64 -11.94 -7.51
C VAL A 110 15.78 -13.07 -8.52
N ASP A 111 15.62 -14.31 -8.08
CA ASP A 111 15.50 -15.45 -8.98
C ASP A 111 14.20 -15.29 -9.80
N PRO A 112 14.25 -15.26 -11.15
CA PRO A 112 13.03 -15.19 -11.96
C PRO A 112 12.18 -16.46 -11.88
N ARG A 113 12.71 -17.58 -11.38
CA ARG A 113 12.01 -18.86 -11.26
C ARG A 113 12.28 -19.54 -9.91
N PRO A 114 11.89 -18.93 -8.78
CA PRO A 114 12.12 -19.52 -7.48
C PRO A 114 11.26 -20.81 -7.34
N PRO A 115 11.73 -21.84 -6.61
CA PRO A 115 11.04 -23.14 -6.52
C PRO A 115 9.58 -23.09 -6.04
N VAL A 116 9.17 -22.02 -5.37
CA VAL A 116 7.77 -21.83 -4.93
C VAL A 116 6.80 -21.71 -6.12
N LEU A 117 7.24 -21.21 -7.28
CA LEU A 117 6.37 -21.07 -8.46
C LEU A 117 5.92 -22.42 -9.02
N THR A 118 6.68 -23.50 -8.79
CA THR A 118 6.21 -24.87 -9.10
C THR A 118 4.96 -25.26 -8.29
N LYS A 119 4.78 -24.66 -7.12
CA LYS A 119 3.64 -24.91 -6.22
C LYS A 119 2.53 -23.88 -6.35
N VAL A 120 2.81 -22.72 -6.94
CA VAL A 120 1.89 -21.58 -7.06
C VAL A 120 1.74 -21.23 -8.54
N PRO A 121 0.82 -21.89 -9.26
CA PRO A 121 0.61 -21.62 -10.68
C PRO A 121 0.01 -20.23 -10.91
N GLU A 122 0.30 -19.65 -12.06
CA GLU A 122 -0.34 -18.41 -12.51
C GLU A 122 -1.85 -18.62 -12.71
N THR A 123 -2.66 -17.71 -12.19
CA THR A 123 -4.14 -17.76 -12.31
C THR A 123 -4.68 -16.85 -13.41
N ILE A 124 -3.84 -15.96 -13.95
CA ILE A 124 -4.18 -14.97 -14.97
C ILE A 124 -2.94 -14.68 -15.81
N THR A 125 -3.13 -14.43 -17.11
CA THR A 125 -2.02 -14.02 -17.99
C THR A 125 -1.68 -12.55 -17.80
N VAL A 126 -0.45 -12.16 -18.10
CA VAL A 126 -0.01 -10.75 -18.07
C VAL A 126 -0.90 -9.86 -18.95
N ALA A 127 -1.27 -10.35 -20.15
CA ALA A 127 -2.11 -9.61 -21.08
C ALA A 127 -3.51 -9.32 -20.51
N GLU A 128 -4.10 -10.31 -19.83
CA GLU A 128 -5.42 -10.15 -19.23
C GLU A 128 -5.38 -9.25 -17.99
N ALA A 129 -4.35 -9.37 -17.16
CA ALA A 129 -4.15 -8.47 -16.02
C ALA A 129 -3.99 -7.01 -16.47
N ALA A 130 -3.22 -6.77 -17.55
CA ALA A 130 -3.04 -5.43 -18.13
C ALA A 130 -4.36 -4.86 -18.68
N ARG A 131 -5.16 -5.69 -19.37
CA ARG A 131 -6.47 -5.29 -19.91
C ARG A 131 -7.43 -4.87 -18.79
N ILE A 132 -7.56 -5.68 -17.74
CA ILE A 132 -8.42 -5.39 -16.58
C ILE A 132 -7.95 -4.12 -15.87
N GLY A 133 -6.65 -4.02 -15.58
CA GLY A 133 -6.06 -2.88 -14.89
C GLY A 133 -6.25 -1.56 -15.64
N SER A 134 -5.97 -1.54 -16.95
CA SER A 134 -6.13 -0.34 -17.79
C SER A 134 -7.55 0.20 -17.75
N ARG A 135 -8.56 -0.66 -17.90
CA ARG A 135 -9.96 -0.23 -17.90
C ARG A 135 -10.41 0.25 -16.52
N ALA A 136 -10.06 -0.49 -15.47
CA ALA A 136 -10.44 -0.15 -14.09
C ALA A 136 -9.87 1.21 -13.65
N LEU A 137 -8.62 1.52 -14.04
CA LEU A 137 -7.93 2.76 -13.66
C LEU A 137 -8.33 3.98 -14.48
N THR A 138 -8.84 3.80 -15.70
CA THR A 138 -9.15 4.92 -16.62
C THR A 138 -10.60 5.35 -16.55
N VAL A 139 -11.54 4.40 -16.64
CA VAL A 139 -12.98 4.68 -16.75
C VAL A 139 -13.79 4.02 -15.64
N GLY A 140 -13.29 2.93 -15.04
CA GLY A 140 -14.07 2.14 -14.10
C GLY A 140 -14.50 2.89 -12.85
N GLU A 141 -13.63 3.73 -12.28
CA GLU A 141 -13.99 4.55 -11.12
C GLU A 141 -15.08 5.58 -11.45
N VAL A 142 -15.02 6.20 -12.64
CA VAL A 142 -16.01 7.18 -13.09
C VAL A 142 -17.38 6.51 -13.29
N GLU A 143 -17.40 5.35 -13.95
CA GLU A 143 -18.63 4.57 -14.15
C GLU A 143 -19.25 4.12 -12.81
N PHE A 144 -18.41 3.75 -11.84
CA PHE A 144 -18.87 3.38 -10.51
C PHE A 144 -19.49 4.55 -9.74
N HIS A 145 -18.85 5.73 -9.72
CA HIS A 145 -19.41 6.92 -9.07
C HIS A 145 -20.70 7.41 -9.73
N ALA A 146 -20.86 7.21 -11.04
CA ALA A 146 -22.11 7.49 -11.73
C ALA A 146 -23.24 6.57 -11.25
N ALA A 147 -22.97 5.27 -11.08
CA ALA A 147 -23.94 4.31 -10.52
C ALA A 147 -24.34 4.68 -9.08
N ASP A 148 -23.38 5.09 -8.25
CA ASP A 148 -23.61 5.58 -6.89
C ASP A 148 -24.51 6.82 -6.84
N THR A 149 -24.31 7.72 -7.78
CA THR A 149 -25.09 8.95 -7.86
C THR A 149 -26.55 8.64 -8.19
N LEU A 150 -26.79 7.74 -9.16
CA LEU A 150 -28.15 7.27 -9.47
C LEU A 150 -28.83 6.62 -8.25
N ALA A 151 -28.10 5.83 -7.47
CA ALA A 151 -28.62 5.20 -6.26
C ALA A 151 -29.00 6.24 -5.19
N ARG A 152 -28.14 7.24 -4.95
CA ARG A 152 -28.39 8.33 -3.99
C ARG A 152 -29.58 9.22 -4.40
N GLU A 153 -29.81 9.38 -5.69
CA GLU A 153 -30.95 10.12 -6.24
C GLU A 153 -32.27 9.32 -6.21
N GLY A 154 -32.28 8.09 -5.67
CA GLY A 154 -33.46 7.23 -5.62
C GLY A 154 -33.87 6.63 -6.97
N LYS A 155 -33.00 6.72 -7.99
CA LYS A 155 -33.24 6.15 -9.33
C LYS A 155 -32.89 4.66 -9.37
N SER A 156 -33.51 3.87 -8.50
CA SER A 156 -33.11 2.48 -8.20
C SER A 156 -32.97 1.57 -9.43
N ARG A 157 -33.87 1.66 -10.42
CA ARG A 157 -33.77 0.85 -11.65
C ARG A 157 -32.53 1.18 -12.47
N LEU A 158 -32.28 2.48 -12.71
CA LEU A 158 -31.12 2.94 -13.46
C LEU A 158 -29.81 2.65 -12.72
N ALA A 159 -29.83 2.76 -11.38
CA ALA A 159 -28.69 2.39 -10.56
C ALA A 159 -28.36 0.90 -10.67
N LEU A 160 -29.38 0.02 -10.59
CA LEU A 160 -29.19 -1.43 -10.78
C LEU A 160 -28.61 -1.77 -12.15
N GLU A 161 -29.15 -1.19 -13.23
CA GLU A 161 -28.62 -1.37 -14.58
C GLU A 161 -27.16 -0.85 -14.72
N ALA A 162 -26.83 0.24 -14.02
CA ALA A 162 -25.46 0.75 -13.98
C ALA A 162 -24.53 -0.20 -13.22
N TYR A 163 -24.90 -0.68 -12.03
CA TYR A 163 -24.09 -1.64 -11.26
C TYR A 163 -23.91 -2.97 -11.99
N ASP A 164 -24.94 -3.50 -12.67
CA ASP A 164 -24.84 -4.76 -13.40
C ASP A 164 -23.84 -4.66 -14.57
N ARG A 165 -23.74 -3.50 -15.23
CA ARG A 165 -22.71 -3.26 -16.27
C ARG A 165 -21.28 -3.27 -15.71
N LEU A 166 -21.11 -2.97 -14.42
CA LEU A 166 -19.82 -2.99 -13.76
C LEU A 166 -19.30 -4.41 -13.48
N ALA A 167 -20.10 -5.46 -13.72
CA ALA A 167 -19.59 -6.85 -13.77
C ALA A 167 -18.55 -7.06 -14.88
N SER A 168 -18.44 -6.13 -15.83
CA SER A 168 -17.42 -6.14 -16.87
C SER A 168 -16.00 -5.79 -16.39
N TYR A 169 -15.81 -5.59 -15.08
CA TYR A 169 -14.51 -5.40 -14.41
C TYR A 169 -14.14 -6.60 -13.52
N PRO A 170 -13.94 -7.80 -14.09
CA PRO A 170 -13.84 -9.05 -13.34
C PRO A 170 -12.66 -9.04 -12.36
N GLY A 171 -12.88 -9.54 -11.15
CA GLY A 171 -11.88 -9.65 -10.09
C GLY A 171 -11.43 -8.32 -9.49
N THR A 172 -12.07 -7.21 -9.85
CA THR A 172 -11.72 -5.88 -9.33
C THR A 172 -12.59 -5.49 -8.13
N TRP A 173 -12.18 -4.42 -7.43
CA TRP A 173 -13.02 -3.83 -6.38
C TRP A 173 -14.33 -3.28 -6.94
N ILE A 174 -14.34 -2.83 -8.20
CA ILE A 174 -15.50 -2.24 -8.87
C ILE A 174 -16.61 -3.27 -9.00
N GLU A 175 -16.31 -4.44 -9.59
CA GLU A 175 -17.27 -5.54 -9.72
C GLU A 175 -17.80 -5.97 -8.34
N ARG A 176 -16.90 -6.23 -7.39
CA ARG A 176 -17.28 -6.72 -6.06
C ARG A 176 -18.21 -5.76 -5.33
N VAL A 177 -17.82 -4.48 -5.24
CA VAL A 177 -18.60 -3.48 -4.49
C VAL A 177 -19.89 -3.12 -5.23
N ALA A 178 -19.87 -3.08 -6.57
CA ALA A 178 -21.08 -2.88 -7.36
C ALA A 178 -22.08 -4.02 -7.14
N GLY A 179 -21.62 -5.28 -7.12
CA GLY A 179 -22.43 -6.45 -6.82
C GLY A 179 -23.07 -6.38 -5.42
N ASP A 180 -22.28 -6.04 -4.39
CA ASP A 180 -22.77 -5.85 -3.02
C ASP A 180 -23.86 -4.77 -2.93
N ARG A 181 -23.69 -3.66 -3.66
CA ARG A 181 -24.65 -2.54 -3.69
C ARG A 181 -25.92 -2.88 -4.46
N ALA A 182 -25.79 -3.53 -5.61
CA ALA A 182 -26.94 -4.01 -6.38
C ALA A 182 -27.77 -5.02 -5.56
N ALA A 183 -27.11 -5.93 -4.83
CA ALA A 183 -27.79 -6.88 -3.95
C ALA A 183 -28.57 -6.18 -2.82
N LYS A 184 -28.05 -5.07 -2.28
CA LYS A 184 -28.75 -4.27 -1.27
C LYS A 184 -29.95 -3.51 -1.84
N LEU A 185 -29.84 -2.96 -3.05
CA LEU A 185 -30.93 -2.23 -3.72
C LEU A 185 -32.08 -3.13 -4.18
N ARG A 186 -31.83 -4.43 -4.35
CA ARG A 186 -32.86 -5.43 -4.72
C ARG A 186 -33.69 -5.92 -3.53
N LYS A 187 -33.27 -5.60 -2.30
CA LYS A 187 -34.02 -5.90 -1.07
C LYS A 187 -34.96 -4.75 -0.74
#